data_AF-A0A941DRB5-F1
#
_entry.id   AF-A0A941DRB5-F1
#
_cell.length_a   1.000
_cell.length_b   1.000
_cell.length_c   1.000
_cell.angle_alpha   90.00
_cell.angle_beta   90.00
_cell.angle_gamma   90.00
#
_symmetry.space_group_name_H-M   'P 1'
#
loop_
_entity.id
_entity.type
_entity.pdbx_description
1 polymer ?
#
loop_
_entity_poly.entity_id
_entity_poly.type
_entity_poly.pdbx_seq_one_letter_code
_entity_poly.pdbx_strand_id
1 'polypeptide(L)'
;TFSLKHPAISGAMVMDKLAALRATSCQGVVTADCGCLLNLRHAAEYQQQPVRIEHMASFLWRRTNAADAAQTDLPSAQPAGEPV
;
A
#
# COMPACT_ATOMS: atom_id res chain seq x y z
N THR A 1 -4.28 -16.44 1.93
CA THR A 1 -4.30 -17.60 2.87
C THR A 1 -2.93 -17.91 3.48
N PHE A 2 -1.79 -17.60 2.84
CA PHE A 2 -0.46 -17.81 3.42
C PHE A 2 -0.21 -17.00 4.72
N SER A 3 -0.45 -15.69 4.71
CA SER A 3 -0.18 -14.80 5.85
C SER A 3 -0.99 -15.13 7.11
N LEU A 4 -2.15 -15.78 6.97
CA LEU A 4 -2.95 -16.25 8.10
C LEU A 4 -2.41 -17.56 8.69
N LYS A 5 -1.90 -18.46 7.85
CA LYS A 5 -1.36 -19.76 8.28
C LYS A 5 0.08 -19.64 8.81
N HIS A 6 0.83 -18.67 8.29
CA HIS A 6 2.25 -18.48 8.61
C HIS A 6 2.54 -16.98 8.87
N PRO A 7 1.99 -16.40 9.96
CA PRO A 7 2.10 -14.97 10.22
C PRO A 7 3.55 -14.52 10.44
N ALA A 8 4.36 -15.29 11.18
CA ALA A 8 5.77 -14.96 11.42
C ALA A 8 6.59 -14.92 10.12
N ILE A 9 6.38 -15.89 9.21
CA ILE A 9 7.10 -15.96 7.93
C ILE A 9 6.67 -14.81 7.02
N SER A 10 5.36 -14.60 6.88
CA SER A 10 4.82 -13.48 6.09
C SER A 10 5.28 -12.12 6.64
N GLY A 11 5.43 -12.00 7.97
CA GLY A 11 5.98 -10.83 8.66
C GLY A 11 7.45 -10.60 8.30
N ALA A 12 8.29 -11.62 8.41
CA ALA A 12 9.69 -11.52 8.01
C ALA A 12 9.84 -11.12 6.53
N MET A 13 9.08 -11.75 5.64
CA MET A 13 9.10 -11.45 4.20
C MET A 13 8.72 -9.99 3.89
N VAL A 14 7.72 -9.42 4.59
CA VAL A 14 7.33 -8.02 4.34
C VAL A 14 8.38 -7.05 4.88
N MET A 15 9.02 -7.37 6.01
CA MET A 15 10.12 -6.57 6.55
C MET A 15 11.33 -6.54 5.62
N ASP A 16 11.69 -7.68 5.03
CA ASP A 16 12.78 -7.76 4.04
C ASP A 16 12.47 -6.92 2.79
N LYS A 17 11.23 -6.98 2.30
CA LYS A 17 10.78 -6.14 1.19
C LYS A 17 10.91 -4.66 1.53
N LEU A 18 10.44 -4.23 2.71
CA LEU A 18 10.53 -2.84 3.15
C LEU A 18 11.99 -2.38 3.30
N ALA A 19 12.88 -3.24 3.81
CA ALA A 19 14.31 -2.97 3.89
C ALA A 19 14.93 -2.79 2.50
N ALA A 20 14.62 -3.67 1.55
CA ALA A 20 15.07 -3.53 0.17
C ALA A 20 14.56 -2.23 -0.45
N LEU A 21 13.32 -1.85 -0.20
CA LEU A 21 12.77 -0.58 -0.67
C LEU A 21 13.52 0.63 -0.11
N ARG A 22 13.89 0.63 1.18
CA ARG A 22 14.74 1.70 1.77
C ARG A 22 16.13 1.75 1.15
N ALA A 23 16.70 0.59 0.87
CA ALA A 23 18.04 0.50 0.27
C ALA A 23 18.05 1.01 -1.19
N THR A 24 16.89 1.04 -1.85
CA THR A 24 16.75 1.62 -3.19
C THR A 24 16.33 3.08 -3.14
N SER A 25 16.78 3.90 -4.09
CA SER A 25 16.27 5.26 -4.30
C SER A 25 14.89 5.29 -4.99
N CYS A 26 14.08 4.25 -4.79
CA CYS A 26 12.78 4.11 -5.42
C CYS A 26 11.77 5.06 -4.77
N GLN A 27 10.99 5.74 -5.61
CA GLN A 27 9.96 6.69 -5.15
C GLN A 27 8.71 5.98 -4.62
N GLY A 28 8.55 4.68 -4.90
CA GLY A 28 7.41 3.89 -4.48
C GLY A 28 7.35 2.53 -5.16
N VAL A 29 6.28 1.78 -4.86
CA VAL A 29 6.03 0.43 -5.36
C VAL A 29 4.63 0.33 -5.95
N VAL A 30 4.54 -0.39 -7.07
CA VAL A 30 3.27 -0.79 -7.68
C VAL A 30 3.10 -2.29 -7.52
N THR A 31 1.93 -2.74 -7.05
CA THR A 31 1.59 -4.16 -6.89
C THR A 31 0.33 -4.52 -7.68
N ALA A 32 0.29 -5.72 -8.25
CA ALA A 32 -0.88 -6.27 -8.96
C ALA A 32 -1.79 -7.12 -8.06
N ASP A 33 -1.39 -7.38 -6.82
CA ASP A 33 -2.15 -8.19 -5.87
C ASP A 33 -2.60 -7.36 -4.67
N CYS A 34 -3.89 -7.44 -4.35
CA CYS A 34 -4.51 -6.73 -3.23
C CYS A 34 -4.00 -7.24 -1.88
N GLY A 35 -3.67 -8.53 -1.74
CA GLY A 35 -3.09 -9.08 -0.52
C GLY A 35 -1.69 -8.52 -0.24
N CYS A 36 -0.86 -8.43 -1.28
CA CYS A 36 0.45 -7.79 -1.21
C CYS A 36 0.32 -6.31 -0.89
N LEU A 37 -0.65 -5.61 -1.51
CA LEU A 37 -0.92 -4.21 -1.21
C LEU A 37 -1.23 -3.99 0.26
N LEU A 38 -2.19 -4.75 0.79
CA LEU A 38 -2.59 -4.68 2.19
C LEU A 38 -1.38 -4.91 3.11
N ASN A 39 -0.64 -6.00 2.90
CA ASN A 39 0.45 -6.39 3.78
C ASN A 39 1.61 -5.39 3.73
N LEU A 40 2.03 -4.96 2.54
CA LEU A 40 3.12 -4.00 2.37
C LEU A 40 2.76 -2.63 2.91
N ARG A 41 1.57 -2.12 2.57
CA ARG A 41 1.12 -0.80 3.00
C ARG A 41 0.97 -0.74 4.51
N HIS A 42 0.27 -1.71 5.10
CA HIS A 42 0.08 -1.75 6.55
C HIS A 42 1.42 -1.87 7.30
N ALA A 43 2.33 -2.73 6.83
CA ALA A 43 3.65 -2.86 7.45
C ALA A 43 4.48 -1.57 7.32
N ALA A 44 4.42 -0.88 6.16
CA ALA A 44 5.11 0.39 5.97
C ALA A 44 4.57 1.49 6.91
N GLU A 45 3.24 1.60 7.02
CA GLU A 45 2.57 2.54 7.93
C GLU A 45 2.93 2.25 9.38
N TYR A 46 2.89 0.98 9.80
CA TYR A 46 3.26 0.55 11.15
C TYR A 46 4.72 0.87 11.47
N GLN A 47 5.63 0.70 10.52
CA GLN A 47 7.05 1.04 10.66
C GLN A 47 7.34 2.53 10.45
N GLN A 48 6.30 3.36 10.24
CA GLN A 48 6.41 4.79 9.97
C GLN A 48 7.36 5.11 8.79
N GLN A 49 7.41 4.22 7.80
CA GLN A 49 8.26 4.37 6.64
C GLN A 49 7.50 5.12 5.54
N PRO A 50 7.97 6.30 5.08
CA PRO A 50 7.30 7.09 4.06
C PRO A 50 7.55 6.52 2.65
N VAL A 51 6.95 5.37 2.33
CA VAL A 51 7.01 4.74 1.00
C VAL A 51 5.62 4.72 0.35
N ARG A 52 5.53 5.23 -0.88
CA ARG A 52 4.30 5.16 -1.67
C ARG A 52 4.07 3.74 -2.16
N ILE A 53 2.93 3.14 -1.83
CA ILE A 53 2.56 1.80 -2.29
C ILE A 53 1.15 1.83 -2.88
N GLU A 54 1.00 1.48 -4.16
CA GLU A 54 -0.28 1.54 -4.87
C GLU A 54 -0.59 0.30 -5.72
N HIS A 55 -1.88 0.07 -6.01
CA HIS A 55 -2.30 -0.99 -6.90
C HIS A 55 -2.02 -0.63 -8.37
N MET A 56 -1.72 -1.63 -9.19
CA MET A 56 -1.44 -1.46 -10.62
C MET A 56 -2.58 -0.80 -11.37
N ALA A 57 -3.83 -1.17 -11.08
CA ALA A 57 -5.00 -0.54 -11.72
C ALA A 57 -5.07 0.97 -11.41
N SER A 58 -4.85 1.36 -10.15
CA SER A 58 -4.82 2.78 -9.74
C SER A 58 -3.64 3.53 -10.37
N PHE A 59 -2.47 2.89 -10.44
CA PHE A 59 -1.30 3.45 -11.11
C PHE A 59 -1.57 3.71 -12.59
N LEU A 60 -2.11 2.71 -13.30
CA LEU A 60 -2.42 2.82 -14.72
C LEU A 60 -3.49 3.87 -14.96
N TRP A 61 -4.60 3.82 -14.21
CA TRP A 61 -5.66 4.83 -14.32
C TRP A 61 -5.12 6.25 -14.16
N ARG A 62 -4.31 6.49 -13.12
CA ARG A 62 -3.68 7.80 -12.87
C ARG A 62 -2.58 8.14 -13.89
N ARG A 63 -2.06 7.20 -14.67
CA ARG A 63 -1.07 7.50 -15.72
C ARG A 63 -1.74 7.74 -17.08
N THR A 64 -2.82 7.02 -17.38
CA THR A 64 -3.49 7.06 -18.68
C THR A 64 -4.64 8.05 -18.73
N ASN A 65 -5.24 8.40 -17.58
CA ASN A 65 -6.36 9.34 -17.50
C ASN A 65 -5.98 10.66 -16.81
N ALA A 66 -4.75 10.81 -16.28
CA ALA A 66 -4.33 12.08 -15.65
C ALA A 66 -3.88 13.16 -16.64
N ALA A 67 -4.27 13.07 -17.92
CA ALA A 67 -4.45 14.28 -18.70
C ALA A 67 -5.61 15.15 -18.14
N ASP A 68 -6.42 14.64 -17.19
CA ASP A 68 -7.60 15.33 -16.66
C ASP A 68 -7.82 15.21 -15.13
N ALA A 69 -6.81 14.78 -14.35
CA ALA A 69 -7.01 14.55 -12.90
C ALA A 69 -5.77 14.89 -12.07
N ALA A 70 -5.51 16.18 -11.88
CA ALA A 70 -4.86 16.62 -10.66
C ALA A 70 -5.80 16.30 -9.49
N GLN A 71 -5.32 15.50 -8.53
CA GLN A 71 -5.94 15.27 -7.22
C GLN A 71 -7.30 14.53 -7.25
N THR A 72 -7.23 13.21 -7.08
CA THR A 72 -8.19 12.52 -6.21
C THR A 72 -7.38 11.65 -5.26
N ASP A 73 -6.86 12.33 -4.25
CA ASP A 73 -6.74 11.72 -2.95
C ASP A 73 -8.16 11.36 -2.49
N LEU A 74 -8.46 10.08 -2.25
CA LEU A 74 -9.53 9.61 -1.35
C LEU A 74 -9.60 8.06 -1.27
N PRO A 75 -9.99 7.47 -0.13
CA PRO A 75 -11.13 7.95 0.64
C PRO A 75 -10.80 8.75 1.91
N SER A 76 -11.61 9.78 2.09
CA SER A 76 -11.88 10.54 3.28
C SER A 76 -12.52 9.55 4.22
N ALA A 77 -11.84 9.27 5.32
CA ALA A 77 -12.56 8.91 6.52
C ALA A 77 -13.46 10.11 6.87
N GLN A 78 -14.77 9.91 6.76
CA GLN A 78 -15.79 10.78 7.35
C GLN A 78 -16.81 9.89 8.10
N PRO A 79 -17.45 10.43 9.14
CA PRO A 79 -17.31 9.93 10.51
C PRO A 79 -18.38 8.92 10.90
N ALA A 80 -18.04 8.03 11.82
CA ALA A 80 -19.03 7.26 12.56
C ALA A 80 -19.76 8.19 13.55
N GLY A 81 -20.99 8.59 13.19
CA GLY A 81 -22.07 8.98 14.11
C GLY A 81 -23.33 8.27 13.59
N GLU A 82 -24.27 7.75 14.39
CA GLU A 82 -24.68 8.01 15.78
C GLU A 82 -25.45 6.76 16.31
N PRO A 83 -25.84 6.70 17.60
CA PRO A 83 -26.31 5.50 18.26
C PRO A 83 -27.77 5.16 17.93
N VAL A 84 -28.11 3.88 18.06
CA VAL A 84 -29.45 3.37 18.43
C VAL A 84 -29.29 2.57 19.72
#